data_AF-A0A7G3ZYT6-F1
#
_entry.id   AF-A0A7G3ZYT6-F1
#
_cell.length_a   1.000
_cell.length_b   1.000
_cell.length_c   1.000
_cell.angle_alpha   90.00
_cell.angle_beta   90.00
_cell.angle_gamma   90.00
#
_symmetry.space_group_name_H-M   'P 1'
#
loop_
_entity.id
_entity.type
_entity.pdbx_description
1 polymer ?
#
loop_
_entity_poly.entity_id
_entity_poly.type
_entity_poly.pdbx_seq_one_letter_code
_entity_poly.pdbx_strand_id
1 'polypeptide(L)'
;MFTKLLRSHFSSNSARPSLSRFAMFATRNQPNGLLIGSNLQRTIDVEKSVSLEPEPIDPEKMRPLEDSSKEDQYELMFATKPGLPIPHLPISHSAIALKNWKDGSFSVYGRQSPWDFSKWLRDGVTFHTQKDNEKKYLSKGYNFIGYPTGVTFSQVEINKFLDSADRLINQNQMCNMYRSNCYSYSTTALSFAIETLLERPHFNSKDVSGVITVLEQHPLQDHFSIGVQNNPVVVDKLRSVLSSVQNRITLLKTPSKTDKQLAGQIDTLLARLGNESREESTYSIGGFI
;
A
#
# COMPACT_ATOMS: atom_id res chain seq x y z
N MET A 1 25.45 50.94 -41.72
CA MET A 1 24.67 51.35 -42.92
C MET A 1 24.14 50.08 -43.57
N PHE A 2 22.83 50.03 -43.80
CA PHE A 2 22.02 49.04 -44.53
C PHE A 2 21.70 47.65 -43.91
N THR A 3 20.54 47.69 -43.24
CA THR A 3 19.48 46.70 -43.02
C THR A 3 19.05 45.81 -44.20
N LYS A 4 18.65 44.56 -43.91
CA LYS A 4 17.41 43.88 -44.39
C LYS A 4 17.29 42.49 -43.70
N LEU A 5 16.33 42.30 -42.79
CA LEU A 5 14.95 41.78 -43.00
C LEU A 5 14.89 40.28 -43.30
N LEU A 6 14.36 39.51 -42.34
CA LEU A 6 13.28 38.54 -42.57
C LEU A 6 12.56 38.27 -41.23
N ARG A 7 11.38 38.89 -41.11
CA ARG A 7 10.32 38.55 -40.14
C ARG A 7 9.47 37.46 -40.79
N SER A 8 9.13 36.41 -40.04
CA SER A 8 7.95 35.58 -40.32
C SER A 8 7.13 35.37 -39.05
N HIS A 9 5.93 35.95 -39.12
CA HIS A 9 4.68 35.71 -38.39
C HIS A 9 4.64 34.66 -37.26
N PHE A 10 4.49 35.15 -36.03
CA PHE A 10 3.69 34.49 -35.00
C PHE A 10 2.27 35.05 -35.07
N SER A 11 1.31 34.21 -35.44
CA SER A 11 -0.12 34.50 -35.30
C SER A 11 -0.60 33.89 -33.99
N SER A 12 -1.03 34.76 -33.08
CA SER A 12 -1.75 34.41 -31.85
C SER A 12 -3.18 34.01 -32.20
N ASN A 13 -3.55 32.76 -31.95
CA ASN A 13 -4.95 32.36 -31.86
C ASN A 13 -5.25 31.81 -30.47
N SER A 14 -5.87 32.66 -29.67
CA SER A 14 -6.58 32.33 -28.44
C SER A 14 -7.91 31.67 -28.79
N ALA A 15 -8.10 30.40 -28.39
CA ALA A 15 -9.43 29.79 -28.34
C ALA A 15 -9.52 28.74 -27.22
N ARG A 16 -10.17 29.16 -26.13
CA ARG A 16 -11.04 28.47 -25.16
C ARG A 16 -10.69 27.04 -24.69
N PRO A 17 -10.64 26.78 -23.37
CA PRO A 17 -10.53 25.44 -22.84
C PRO A 17 -11.87 24.70 -23.00
N SER A 18 -11.83 23.55 -23.64
CA SER A 18 -12.91 22.56 -23.62
C SER A 18 -13.02 21.99 -22.21
N LEU A 19 -14.20 22.16 -21.59
CA LEU A 19 -14.59 21.56 -20.33
C LEU A 19 -14.41 20.03 -20.38
N SER A 20 -13.44 19.54 -19.62
CA SER A 20 -13.21 18.12 -19.36
C SER A 20 -14.41 17.50 -18.64
N ARG A 21 -14.94 16.41 -19.19
CA ARG A 21 -16.08 15.62 -18.69
C ARG A 21 -15.75 14.70 -17.50
N PHE A 22 -14.80 15.05 -16.65
CA PHE A 22 -14.49 14.28 -15.43
C PHE A 22 -14.58 15.15 -14.18
N ALA A 23 -15.81 15.58 -13.89
CA ALA A 23 -16.19 16.17 -12.61
C ALA A 23 -17.53 15.57 -12.20
N MET A 24 -17.55 14.27 -11.93
CA MET A 24 -18.67 13.60 -11.25
C MET A 24 -18.11 12.40 -10.52
N PHE A 25 -17.63 12.57 -9.29
CA PHE A 25 -17.64 11.57 -8.21
C PHE A 25 -17.06 12.21 -6.95
N ALA A 26 -17.82 13.09 -6.29
CA ALA A 26 -17.65 13.43 -4.88
C ALA A 26 -18.75 14.41 -4.43
N THR A 27 -19.97 13.93 -4.18
CA THR A 27 -20.92 14.56 -3.24
C THR A 27 -22.15 13.66 -3.06
N ARG A 28 -22.21 12.92 -1.95
CA ARG A 28 -23.40 12.70 -1.12
C ARG A 28 -23.12 11.57 -0.13
N ASN A 29 -23.04 11.94 1.15
CA ASN A 29 -23.73 11.28 2.26
C ASN A 29 -23.40 12.05 3.54
N GLN A 30 -24.25 12.99 3.90
CA GLN A 30 -24.41 13.41 5.30
C GLN A 30 -25.63 12.68 5.85
N PRO A 31 -25.54 12.00 7.01
CA PRO A 31 -26.71 11.64 7.78
C PRO A 31 -27.05 12.75 8.77
N ASN A 32 -28.33 13.13 8.75
CA ASN A 32 -28.98 14.03 9.69
C ASN A 32 -28.82 13.56 11.13
N GLY A 33 -28.51 14.51 12.02
CA GLY A 33 -28.52 14.29 13.46
C GLY A 33 -29.94 14.06 14.00
N LEU A 34 -30.05 13.08 14.90
CA LEU A 34 -31.18 12.94 15.80
C LEU A 34 -30.65 12.89 17.24
N LEU A 35 -31.00 13.90 18.02
CA LEU A 35 -30.73 14.01 19.45
C LEU A 35 -31.67 13.07 20.22
N ILE A 36 -31.12 12.13 20.98
CA ILE A 36 -31.79 11.56 22.17
C ILE A 36 -30.73 11.42 23.25
N GLY A 37 -30.89 12.17 24.34
CA GLY A 37 -30.10 12.01 25.55
C GLY A 37 -30.68 10.92 26.46
N SER A 38 -29.81 10.29 27.25
CA SER A 38 -30.03 10.06 28.68
C SER A 38 -28.82 9.37 29.31
N ASN A 39 -28.50 9.84 30.51
CA ASN A 39 -27.43 9.40 31.39
C ASN A 39 -27.50 7.90 31.70
N LEU A 40 -26.36 7.21 31.58
CA LEU A 40 -26.03 6.13 32.51
C LEU A 40 -24.51 6.04 32.67
N GLN A 41 -24.05 6.41 33.86
CA GLN A 41 -22.68 6.24 34.33
C GLN A 41 -22.36 4.73 34.37
N ARG A 42 -21.53 4.25 33.44
CA ARG A 42 -20.80 2.98 33.56
C ARG A 42 -19.35 3.27 33.25
N THR A 43 -18.47 2.87 34.17
CA THR A 43 -17.03 2.72 33.96
C THR A 43 -16.80 1.87 32.70
N ILE A 44 -16.40 2.55 31.63
CA ILE A 44 -16.00 1.96 30.35
C ILE A 44 -14.48 1.91 30.39
N ASP A 45 -13.91 0.70 30.46
CA ASP A 45 -12.59 0.46 29.87
C ASP A 45 -12.71 0.88 28.41
N VAL A 46 -12.07 1.99 28.06
CA VAL A 46 -12.12 2.57 26.72
C VAL A 46 -11.35 1.63 25.80
N GLU A 47 -12.03 0.61 25.28
CA GLU A 47 -11.69 0.05 23.97
C GLU A 47 -11.81 1.22 23.00
N LYS A 48 -10.69 1.90 22.75
CA LYS A 48 -10.56 2.87 21.66
C LYS A 48 -10.98 2.12 20.39
N SER A 49 -12.16 2.44 19.88
CA SER A 49 -12.69 1.87 18.64
C SER A 49 -11.71 2.16 17.52
N VAL A 50 -11.15 1.12 16.91
CA VAL A 50 -10.25 1.27 15.77
C VAL A 50 -11.07 1.76 14.58
N SER A 51 -10.76 2.96 14.09
CA SER A 51 -11.35 3.46 12.85
C SER A 51 -10.71 2.73 11.68
N LEU A 52 -11.53 2.14 10.81
CA LEU A 52 -11.07 1.53 9.55
C LEU A 52 -11.17 2.51 8.37
N GLU A 53 -11.51 3.77 8.63
CA GLU A 53 -11.60 4.79 7.59
C GLU A 53 -10.19 5.25 7.15
N PRO A 54 -9.99 5.54 5.86
CA PRO A 54 -8.73 6.10 5.38
C PRO A 54 -8.38 7.40 6.11
N GLU A 55 -7.13 7.54 6.53
CA GLU A 55 -6.64 8.67 7.33
C GLU A 55 -5.48 9.38 6.62
N PRO A 56 -5.56 10.71 6.43
CA PRO A 56 -4.42 11.50 5.97
C PRO A 56 -3.26 11.43 6.97
N ILE A 57 -2.07 11.09 6.51
CA ILE A 57 -0.85 11.07 7.32
C ILE A 57 -0.23 12.46 7.30
N ASP A 58 -0.28 13.15 8.44
CA ASP A 58 0.33 14.46 8.65
C ASP A 58 1.87 14.33 8.68
N PRO A 59 2.62 14.96 7.76
CA PRO A 59 4.08 14.92 7.75
C PRO A 59 4.73 15.37 9.06
N GLU A 60 4.10 16.30 9.78
CA GLU A 60 4.63 16.81 11.06
C GLU A 60 4.54 15.76 12.18
N LYS A 61 3.60 14.81 12.06
CA LYS A 61 3.44 13.67 12.97
C LYS A 61 4.30 12.47 12.59
N MET A 62 5.01 12.51 11.46
CA MET A 62 5.87 11.42 11.05
C MET A 62 7.16 11.41 11.89
N ARG A 63 7.52 10.24 12.38
CA ARG A 63 8.74 9.98 13.16
C ARG A 63 9.40 8.67 12.69
N PRO A 64 10.72 8.52 12.83
CA PRO A 64 11.38 7.23 12.83
C PRO A 64 10.78 6.31 13.90
N LEU A 65 10.69 5.01 13.60
CA LEU A 65 10.24 4.01 14.56
C LEU A 65 11.20 3.89 15.75
N GLU A 66 12.46 4.24 15.54
CA GLU A 66 13.54 4.23 16.53
C GLU A 66 13.35 5.29 17.62
N ASP A 67 12.57 6.34 17.36
CA ASP A 67 12.32 7.44 18.31
C ASP A 67 11.28 7.07 19.39
N SER A 68 10.64 5.91 19.26
CA SER A 68 9.52 5.49 20.10
C SER A 68 9.90 4.46 21.16
N SER A 69 9.02 4.26 22.16
CA SER A 69 9.26 3.27 23.20
C SER A 69 9.08 1.84 22.69
N LYS A 70 9.86 0.90 23.24
CA LYS A 70 9.71 -0.55 22.97
C LYS A 70 8.35 -1.11 23.43
N GLU A 71 7.68 -0.43 24.36
CA GLU A 71 6.37 -0.80 24.88
C GLU A 71 5.22 -0.28 24.01
N ASP A 72 5.48 0.64 23.08
CA ASP A 72 4.45 1.23 22.24
C ASP A 72 3.89 0.19 21.26
N GLN A 73 2.60 0.35 20.93
CA GLN A 73 1.87 -0.48 19.98
C GLN A 73 1.48 0.37 18.76
N TYR A 74 1.63 -0.22 17.58
CA TYR A 74 1.38 0.48 16.32
C TYR A 74 0.33 -0.25 15.52
N GLU A 75 -0.65 0.51 15.03
CA GLU A 75 -1.56 0.02 14.01
C GLU A 75 -0.84 -0.08 12.67
N LEU A 76 -0.90 -1.26 12.04
CA LEU A 76 -0.43 -1.46 10.68
C LEU A 76 -1.43 -0.85 9.69
N MET A 77 -0.91 -0.08 8.74
CA MET A 77 -1.66 0.52 7.65
C MET A 77 -0.92 0.31 6.33
N PHE A 78 -1.67 0.18 5.24
CA PHE A 78 -1.11 0.40 3.90
C PHE A 78 -1.20 1.90 3.58
N ALA A 79 -0.19 2.50 2.99
CA ALA A 79 -0.21 3.93 2.69
C ALA A 79 0.03 4.19 1.21
N THR A 80 -0.76 5.09 0.61
CA THR A 80 -0.53 5.57 -0.77
C THR A 80 -0.37 7.08 -0.79
N LYS A 81 0.43 7.59 -1.73
CA LYS A 81 0.46 9.01 -2.07
C LYS A 81 0.40 9.16 -3.59
N PRO A 82 -0.20 10.25 -4.11
CA PRO A 82 -0.13 10.53 -5.53
C PRO A 82 1.33 10.70 -5.97
N GLY A 83 1.64 10.21 -7.16
CA GLY A 83 2.92 10.42 -7.82
C GLY A 83 3.17 11.85 -8.25
N LEU A 84 4.32 12.07 -8.89
CA LEU A 84 4.58 13.31 -9.61
C LEU A 84 3.40 13.62 -10.56
N PRO A 85 3.04 14.90 -10.72
CA PRO A 85 1.91 15.33 -11.53
C PRO A 85 2.30 15.30 -13.02
N ILE A 86 2.66 14.12 -13.54
CA ILE A 86 2.87 13.92 -14.97
C ILE A 86 1.50 13.68 -15.59
N PRO A 87 1.03 14.56 -16.49
CA PRO A 87 -0.24 14.35 -17.19
C PRO A 87 -0.28 12.96 -17.83
N HIS A 88 -1.35 12.21 -17.56
CA HIS A 88 -1.59 10.85 -18.08
C HIS A 88 -0.73 9.72 -17.49
N LEU A 89 0.14 9.99 -16.51
CA LEU A 89 0.95 9.00 -15.81
C LEU A 89 0.97 9.28 -14.29
N PRO A 90 -0.13 9.05 -13.57
CA PRO A 90 -0.14 9.21 -12.12
C PRO A 90 0.63 8.05 -11.49
N ILE A 91 1.95 8.15 -11.32
CA ILE A 91 2.75 7.09 -10.70
C ILE A 91 2.48 7.06 -9.19
N SER A 92 1.42 6.38 -8.76
CA SER A 92 1.12 6.22 -7.33
C SER A 92 2.29 5.54 -6.61
N HIS A 93 2.60 6.03 -5.41
CA HIS A 93 3.61 5.42 -4.55
C HIS A 93 2.93 4.75 -3.37
N SER A 94 3.43 3.58 -2.96
CA SER A 94 2.96 2.89 -1.76
C SER A 94 4.06 2.68 -0.73
N ALA A 95 3.63 2.60 0.52
CA ALA A 95 4.46 2.34 1.68
C ALA A 95 3.67 1.59 2.75
N ILE A 96 4.37 1.12 3.78
CA ILE A 96 3.77 0.69 5.04
C ILE A 96 3.75 1.87 5.99
N ALA A 97 2.60 2.15 6.60
CA ALA A 97 2.46 3.12 7.67
C ALA A 97 2.13 2.42 8.99
N LEU A 98 2.63 3.00 10.08
CA LEU A 98 2.54 2.46 11.43
C LEU A 98 2.09 3.60 12.34
N LYS A 99 0.85 3.54 12.82
CA LYS A 99 0.28 4.58 13.69
C LYS A 99 0.45 4.21 15.15
N ASN A 100 1.20 4.99 15.91
CA ASN A 100 1.35 4.79 17.35
C ASN A 100 0.05 5.15 18.08
N TRP A 101 -0.49 4.21 18.85
CA TRP A 101 -1.77 4.40 19.56
C TRP A 101 -1.72 5.41 20.70
N LYS A 102 -0.53 5.62 21.25
CA LYS A 102 -0.30 6.44 22.43
C LYS A 102 -0.36 7.93 22.09
N ASP A 103 0.37 8.34 21.07
CA ASP A 103 0.56 9.75 20.70
C ASP A 103 0.02 10.11 19.30
N GLY A 104 -0.43 9.12 18.53
CA GLY A 104 -0.93 9.32 17.16
C GLY A 104 0.15 9.69 16.14
N SER A 105 1.43 9.46 16.47
CA SER A 105 2.54 9.61 15.52
C SER A 105 2.52 8.50 14.48
N PHE A 106 3.16 8.76 13.33
CA PHE A 106 3.25 7.79 12.23
C PHE A 106 4.71 7.46 11.91
N SER A 107 5.01 6.18 11.72
CA SER A 107 6.24 5.76 11.03
C SER A 107 5.87 5.20 9.66
N VAL A 108 6.44 5.75 8.58
CA VAL A 108 6.10 5.32 7.21
C VAL A 108 7.36 4.85 6.52
N TYR A 109 7.36 3.58 6.11
CA TYR A 109 8.50 2.93 5.46
C TYR A 109 8.10 2.42 4.09
N GLY A 110 8.84 2.83 3.08
CA GLY A 110 8.64 2.41 1.70
C GLY A 110 9.95 1.99 1.06
N ARG A 111 9.82 1.46 -0.14
CA ARG A 111 10.95 1.27 -1.04
C ARG A 111 11.36 2.62 -1.58
N GLN A 112 12.62 3.02 -1.37
CA GLN A 112 13.13 4.27 -1.92
C GLN A 112 12.92 4.31 -3.44
N SER A 113 12.12 5.27 -3.92
CA SER A 113 12.10 5.63 -5.34
C SER A 113 13.30 6.55 -5.60
N PRO A 114 14.21 6.22 -6.52
CA PRO A 114 15.29 7.11 -6.89
C PRO A 114 14.68 8.17 -7.79
N TRP A 115 14.38 9.30 -7.17
CA TRP A 115 14.22 10.55 -7.89
C TRP A 115 15.57 11.10 -8.39
N ASP A 116 16.55 10.23 -8.62
CA ASP A 116 17.80 10.54 -9.30
C ASP A 116 17.65 10.23 -10.80
N PHE A 117 16.94 11.12 -11.50
CA PHE A 117 16.71 11.03 -12.95
C PHE A 117 18.02 10.94 -13.75
N SER A 118 19.15 11.38 -13.19
CA SER A 118 20.46 11.25 -13.84
C SER A 118 20.94 9.81 -13.94
N LYS A 119 20.56 8.95 -12.97
CA LYS A 119 20.84 7.52 -12.99
C LYS A 119 19.90 6.74 -13.90
N TRP A 120 18.67 7.22 -14.11
CA TRP A 120 17.74 6.59 -15.05
C TRP A 120 18.27 6.64 -16.49
N LEU A 121 18.88 7.78 -16.85
CA LEU A 121 19.51 7.98 -18.16
C LEU A 121 20.78 7.15 -18.37
N ARG A 122 21.50 6.80 -17.29
CA ARG A 122 22.79 6.08 -17.36
C ARG A 122 22.65 4.57 -17.18
N ASP A 123 21.82 4.14 -16.23
CA ASP A 123 21.74 2.76 -15.75
C ASP A 123 20.41 2.08 -16.16
N GLY A 124 19.50 2.81 -16.82
CA GLY A 124 18.14 2.40 -17.12
C GLY A 124 17.17 2.58 -15.93
N VAL A 125 15.92 2.11 -16.06
CA VAL A 125 14.89 2.20 -14.99
C VAL A 125 15.08 1.10 -13.93
N THR A 126 16.31 0.63 -13.72
CA THR A 126 16.64 -0.57 -12.94
C THR A 126 17.77 -0.24 -11.96
N PHE A 127 17.50 -0.21 -10.67
CA PHE A 127 18.49 0.13 -9.63
C PHE A 127 18.21 -0.63 -8.32
N HIS A 128 19.25 -0.78 -7.50
CA HIS A 128 19.09 -1.26 -6.13
C HIS A 128 18.45 -0.16 -5.28
N THR A 129 17.56 -0.60 -4.39
CA THR A 129 16.83 0.25 -3.46
C THR A 129 17.06 -0.25 -2.05
N GLN A 130 16.61 0.54 -1.09
CA GLN A 130 16.55 0.14 0.31
C GLN A 130 15.21 0.55 0.90
N LYS A 131 14.81 -0.11 1.98
CA LYS A 131 13.79 0.37 2.90
C LYS A 131 14.31 1.67 3.53
N ASP A 132 13.49 2.71 3.51
CA ASP A 132 13.79 3.94 4.24
C ASP A 132 12.51 4.59 4.74
N ASN A 133 12.67 5.49 5.72
CA ASN A 133 11.57 6.30 6.23
C ASN A 133 11.18 7.35 5.19
N GLU A 134 9.92 7.30 4.75
CA GLU A 134 9.38 8.14 3.68
C GLU A 134 9.34 9.63 4.03
N LYS A 135 9.45 10.01 5.31
CA LYS A 135 9.47 11.41 5.74
C LYS A 135 10.55 12.22 5.02
N LYS A 136 11.70 11.62 4.73
CA LYS A 136 12.83 12.25 4.03
C LYS A 136 12.50 12.65 2.59
N TYR A 137 11.48 12.03 1.99
CA TYR A 137 11.14 12.14 0.57
C TYR A 137 9.77 12.80 0.34
N LEU A 138 9.15 13.34 1.39
CA LEU A 138 7.86 14.01 1.27
C LEU A 138 8.02 15.44 0.76
N SER A 139 7.38 15.71 -0.36
CA SER A 139 7.22 17.06 -0.89
C SER A 139 5.93 17.68 -0.36
N LYS A 140 5.93 19.01 -0.15
CA LYS A 140 4.75 19.74 0.32
C LYS A 140 3.56 19.50 -0.63
N GLY A 141 2.43 19.06 -0.07
CA GLY A 141 1.21 18.76 -0.84
C GLY A 141 1.09 17.34 -1.38
N TYR A 142 2.10 16.48 -1.16
CA TYR A 142 2.09 15.07 -1.57
C TYR A 142 2.09 14.15 -0.35
N ASN A 143 1.01 14.25 0.44
CA ASN A 143 0.87 13.50 1.68
C ASN A 143 0.37 12.08 1.41
N PHE A 144 0.69 11.16 2.32
CA PHE A 144 0.12 9.82 2.29
C PHE A 144 -1.31 9.80 2.83
N ILE A 145 -2.11 8.88 2.30
CA ILE A 145 -3.35 8.41 2.89
C ILE A 145 -3.07 7.00 3.40
N GLY A 146 -3.27 6.78 4.70
CA GLY A 146 -3.18 5.48 5.34
C GLY A 146 -4.50 4.75 5.34
N TYR A 147 -4.48 3.45 5.04
CA TYR A 147 -5.60 2.52 5.05
C TYR A 147 -5.40 1.56 6.22
N PRO A 148 -6.12 1.76 7.35
CA PRO A 148 -5.91 1.00 8.56
C PRO A 148 -6.32 -0.46 8.41
N THR A 149 -5.48 -1.39 8.88
CA THR A 149 -5.82 -2.83 8.92
C THR A 149 -6.64 -3.21 10.14
N GLY A 150 -6.69 -2.34 11.15
CA GLY A 150 -7.25 -2.67 12.46
C GLY A 150 -6.33 -3.47 13.37
N VAL A 151 -5.11 -3.79 12.92
CA VAL A 151 -4.20 -4.73 13.60
C VAL A 151 -3.01 -4.01 14.19
N THR A 152 -2.69 -4.34 15.44
CA THR A 152 -1.55 -3.78 16.16
C THR A 152 -0.35 -4.72 16.24
N PHE A 153 0.84 -4.12 16.21
CA PHE A 153 2.11 -4.80 16.34
C PHE A 153 3.04 -4.05 17.30
N SER A 154 3.89 -4.80 17.97
CA SER A 154 5.03 -4.27 18.72
C SER A 154 6.16 -3.84 17.77
N GLN A 155 7.07 -2.98 18.25
CA GLN A 155 8.24 -2.55 17.49
C GLN A 155 9.11 -3.74 17.01
N VAL A 156 9.23 -4.80 17.81
CA VAL A 156 10.03 -5.99 17.48
C VAL A 156 9.42 -6.75 16.31
N GLU A 157 8.10 -6.98 16.34
CA GLU A 157 7.36 -7.61 15.24
C GLU A 157 7.48 -6.78 13.97
N ILE A 158 7.36 -5.45 14.10
CA ILE A 158 7.48 -4.50 12.98
C ILE A 158 8.84 -4.60 12.30
N ASN A 159 9.91 -4.49 13.06
CA ASN A 159 11.26 -4.60 12.51
C ASN A 159 11.46 -5.95 11.82
N LYS A 160 10.97 -7.04 12.43
CA LYS A 160 11.05 -8.39 11.84
C LYS A 160 10.41 -8.45 10.45
N PHE A 161 9.17 -7.98 10.28
CA PHE A 161 8.51 -8.07 8.98
C PHE A 161 9.05 -7.05 7.97
N LEU A 162 9.42 -5.84 8.39
CA LEU A 162 9.98 -4.82 7.50
C LEU A 162 11.36 -5.21 6.96
N ASP A 163 12.22 -5.79 7.81
CA ASP A 163 13.57 -6.22 7.42
C ASP A 163 13.51 -7.48 6.54
N SER A 164 12.53 -8.36 6.80
CA SER A 164 12.30 -9.54 5.95
C SER A 164 11.84 -9.13 4.54
N ALA A 165 10.96 -8.12 4.45
CA ALA A 165 10.55 -7.55 3.17
C ALA A 165 11.70 -6.82 2.46
N ASP A 166 12.52 -6.07 3.20
CA ASP A 166 13.67 -5.35 2.65
C ASP A 166 14.67 -6.31 2.02
N ARG A 167 15.03 -7.38 2.74
CA ARG A 167 15.90 -8.44 2.22
C ARG A 167 15.31 -9.11 0.97
N LEU A 168 14.02 -9.44 0.99
CA LEU A 168 13.41 -10.18 -0.12
C LEU A 168 13.25 -9.34 -1.40
N ILE A 169 12.95 -8.06 -1.26
CA ILE A 169 12.60 -7.17 -2.39
C ILE A 169 13.71 -6.19 -2.71
N ASN A 170 14.14 -5.38 -1.75
CA ASN A 170 15.02 -4.25 -2.02
C ASN A 170 16.48 -4.69 -2.23
N GLN A 171 16.94 -5.65 -1.43
CA GLN A 171 18.31 -6.15 -1.50
C GLN A 171 18.50 -7.17 -2.64
N ASN A 172 17.50 -8.04 -2.86
CA ASN A 172 17.60 -9.14 -3.82
C ASN A 172 16.99 -8.84 -5.20
N GLN A 173 16.30 -7.73 -5.38
CA GLN A 173 15.67 -7.40 -6.66
C GLN A 173 15.89 -5.95 -7.04
N MET A 174 16.15 -5.74 -8.32
CA MET A 174 16.22 -4.40 -8.87
C MET A 174 14.82 -3.80 -9.00
N CYS A 175 14.70 -2.54 -8.64
CA CYS A 175 13.44 -1.82 -8.77
C CYS A 175 13.18 -1.53 -10.25
N ASN A 176 12.00 -1.86 -10.76
CA ASN A 176 11.48 -1.41 -12.04
C ASN A 176 9.94 -1.41 -11.99
N MET A 177 9.31 -0.52 -12.76
CA MET A 177 7.86 -0.32 -12.71
C MET A 177 7.04 -1.56 -13.12
N TYR A 178 7.62 -2.48 -13.90
CA TYR A 178 6.91 -3.63 -14.47
C TYR A 178 6.94 -4.87 -13.58
N ARG A 179 8.06 -5.17 -12.91
CA ARG A 179 8.28 -6.44 -12.17
C ARG A 179 8.62 -6.27 -10.70
N SER A 180 9.01 -5.09 -10.21
CA SER A 180 9.40 -4.93 -8.81
C SER A 180 9.40 -3.46 -8.44
N ASN A 181 8.30 -2.95 -7.89
CA ASN A 181 8.13 -1.53 -7.57
C ASN A 181 7.88 -1.32 -6.06
N CYS A 182 7.39 -0.14 -5.66
CA CYS A 182 7.07 0.14 -4.26
C CYS A 182 5.88 -0.70 -3.72
N TYR A 183 4.94 -1.09 -4.59
CA TYR A 183 3.86 -2.02 -4.22
C TYR A 183 4.40 -3.41 -3.96
N SER A 184 5.40 -3.88 -4.71
CA SER A 184 6.07 -5.16 -4.44
C SER A 184 6.63 -5.21 -3.01
N TYR A 185 7.26 -4.13 -2.54
CA TYR A 185 7.75 -4.04 -1.15
C TYR A 185 6.61 -4.05 -0.13
N SER A 186 5.62 -3.15 -0.29
CA SER A 186 4.51 -3.00 0.66
C SER A 186 3.66 -4.27 0.74
N THR A 187 3.34 -4.91 -0.38
CA THR A 187 2.65 -6.21 -0.40
C THR A 187 3.45 -7.28 0.33
N THR A 188 4.76 -7.34 0.10
CA THR A 188 5.64 -8.31 0.77
C THR A 188 5.70 -8.08 2.27
N ALA A 189 5.74 -6.82 2.72
CA ALA A 189 5.71 -6.48 4.13
C ALA A 189 4.37 -6.87 4.79
N LEU A 190 3.22 -6.65 4.12
CA LEU A 190 1.93 -7.14 4.60
C LEU A 190 1.88 -8.68 4.68
N SER A 191 2.47 -9.39 3.70
CA SER A 191 2.59 -10.85 3.75
C SER A 191 3.40 -11.33 4.97
N PHE A 192 4.53 -10.68 5.27
CA PHE A 192 5.31 -11.01 6.48
C PHE A 192 4.61 -10.58 7.78
N ALA A 193 3.79 -9.53 7.75
CA ALA A 193 2.95 -9.17 8.89
C ALA A 193 1.92 -10.28 9.20
N ILE A 194 1.31 -10.88 8.17
CA ILE A 194 0.41 -12.04 8.35
C ILE A 194 1.18 -13.24 8.95
N GLU A 195 2.39 -13.54 8.47
CA GLU A 195 3.22 -14.60 9.08
C GLU A 195 3.51 -14.33 10.55
N THR A 196 3.80 -13.08 10.89
CA THR A 196 4.02 -12.67 12.28
C THR A 196 2.78 -12.88 13.15
N LEU A 197 1.56 -12.65 12.61
CA LEU A 197 0.31 -12.98 13.30
C LEU A 197 0.12 -14.49 13.51
N LEU A 198 0.57 -15.33 12.57
CA LEU A 198 0.50 -16.78 12.70
C LEU A 198 1.45 -17.36 13.76
N GLU A 199 2.55 -16.67 14.04
CA GLU A 199 3.52 -17.04 15.08
C GLU A 199 3.07 -16.66 16.49
N ARG A 200 2.04 -15.81 16.62
CA ARG A 200 1.51 -15.42 17.94
C ARG A 200 0.94 -16.66 18.67
N PRO A 201 1.03 -16.72 20.01
CA PRO A 201 0.49 -17.84 20.79
C PRO A 201 -1.00 -18.09 20.54
N HIS A 202 -1.75 -17.03 20.27
CA HIS A 202 -3.18 -17.07 20.00
C HIS A 202 -3.46 -16.64 18.58
N PHE A 203 -4.02 -17.54 17.79
CA PHE A 203 -4.46 -17.24 16.43
C PHE A 203 -5.75 -16.42 16.47
N ASN A 204 -5.76 -15.30 15.75
CA ASN A 204 -6.92 -14.41 15.65
C ASN A 204 -7.26 -14.16 14.17
N SER A 205 -8.31 -14.82 13.67
CA SER A 205 -8.76 -14.67 12.28
C SER A 205 -9.23 -13.26 11.94
N LYS A 206 -9.72 -12.48 12.92
CA LYS A 206 -10.13 -11.10 12.67
C LYS A 206 -8.95 -10.24 12.26
N ASP A 207 -7.82 -10.39 12.96
CA ASP A 207 -6.60 -9.64 12.66
C ASP A 207 -6.06 -10.01 11.28
N VAL A 208 -5.96 -11.31 10.99
CA VAL A 208 -5.50 -11.77 9.68
C VAL A 208 -6.43 -11.28 8.55
N SER A 209 -7.74 -11.36 8.74
CA SER A 209 -8.72 -10.86 7.77
C SER A 209 -8.62 -9.35 7.55
N GLY A 210 -8.30 -8.56 8.58
CA GLY A 210 -8.06 -7.12 8.46
C GLY A 210 -6.90 -6.80 7.53
N VAL A 211 -5.77 -7.51 7.67
CA VAL A 211 -4.61 -7.34 6.79
C VAL A 211 -4.93 -7.78 5.35
N ILE A 212 -5.58 -8.93 5.17
CA ILE A 212 -5.94 -9.45 3.85
C ILE A 212 -6.92 -8.50 3.14
N THR A 213 -7.89 -7.95 3.86
CA THR A 213 -8.87 -7.01 3.30
C THR A 213 -8.19 -5.77 2.73
N VAL A 214 -7.25 -5.16 3.48
CA VAL A 214 -6.47 -4.01 2.98
C VAL A 214 -5.60 -4.41 1.79
N LEU A 215 -4.97 -5.58 1.84
CA LEU A 215 -4.15 -6.11 0.74
C LEU A 215 -4.98 -6.31 -0.54
N GLU A 216 -6.19 -6.84 -0.43
CA GLU A 216 -7.11 -7.04 -1.53
C GLU A 216 -7.61 -5.72 -2.12
N GLN A 217 -7.97 -4.75 -1.28
CA GLN A 217 -8.58 -3.51 -1.72
C GLN A 217 -7.59 -2.52 -2.34
N HIS A 218 -6.32 -2.58 -1.93
CA HIS A 218 -5.34 -1.58 -2.33
C HIS A 218 -4.23 -2.16 -3.21
N PRO A 219 -3.18 -2.82 -2.68
CA PRO A 219 -2.05 -3.15 -3.52
C PRO A 219 -2.33 -4.19 -4.62
N LEU A 220 -3.43 -4.93 -4.54
CA LEU A 220 -3.83 -5.92 -5.56
C LEU A 220 -4.90 -5.45 -6.56
N GLN A 221 -5.46 -4.25 -6.39
CA GLN A 221 -6.50 -3.72 -7.30
C GLN A 221 -6.13 -2.36 -7.89
N ASP A 222 -5.10 -1.70 -7.36
CA ASP A 222 -4.60 -0.45 -7.90
C ASP A 222 -3.87 -0.67 -9.24
N HIS A 223 -3.79 0.36 -10.08
CA HIS A 223 -3.20 0.31 -11.43
C HIS A 223 -1.72 -0.12 -11.43
N PHE A 224 -1.04 0.00 -10.27
CA PHE A 224 0.35 -0.39 -10.08
C PHE A 224 0.54 -1.75 -9.41
N SER A 225 -0.56 -2.50 -9.20
CA SER A 225 -0.54 -3.93 -8.82
C SER A 225 0.16 -4.79 -9.88
N ILE A 226 0.31 -4.31 -11.12
CA ILE A 226 1.07 -4.98 -12.19
C ILE A 226 2.47 -5.37 -11.70
N GLY A 227 3.16 -4.48 -10.97
CA GLY A 227 4.49 -4.79 -10.42
C GLY A 227 4.48 -5.84 -9.30
N VAL A 228 3.33 -6.08 -8.69
CA VAL A 228 3.10 -7.18 -7.73
C VAL A 228 2.81 -8.48 -8.49
N GLN A 229 1.86 -8.45 -9.43
CA GLN A 229 1.39 -9.60 -10.21
C GLN A 229 2.49 -10.18 -11.09
N ASN A 230 3.33 -9.33 -11.68
CA ASN A 230 4.44 -9.74 -12.55
C ASN A 230 5.71 -10.10 -11.78
N ASN A 231 5.65 -10.11 -10.44
CA ASN A 231 6.75 -10.48 -9.59
C ASN A 231 6.52 -11.87 -8.99
N PRO A 232 7.11 -12.93 -9.56
CA PRO A 232 6.89 -14.29 -9.08
C PRO A 232 7.30 -14.46 -7.61
N VAL A 233 8.34 -13.75 -7.15
CA VAL A 233 8.77 -13.81 -5.76
C VAL A 233 7.71 -13.24 -4.81
N VAL A 234 7.05 -12.13 -5.18
CA VAL A 234 5.98 -11.53 -4.37
C VAL A 234 4.73 -12.42 -4.40
N VAL A 235 4.35 -12.91 -5.59
CA VAL A 235 3.18 -13.80 -5.75
C VAL A 235 3.37 -15.10 -4.98
N ASP A 236 4.54 -15.74 -5.10
CA ASP A 236 4.85 -16.98 -4.38
C ASP A 236 4.83 -16.76 -2.87
N LYS A 237 5.41 -15.64 -2.41
CA LYS A 237 5.37 -15.27 -0.98
C LYS A 237 3.93 -15.09 -0.49
N LEU A 238 3.10 -14.39 -1.25
CA LEU A 238 1.69 -14.16 -0.92
C LEU A 238 0.91 -15.48 -0.90
N ARG A 239 1.07 -16.33 -1.92
CA ARG A 239 0.42 -17.65 -1.97
C ARG A 239 0.85 -18.53 -0.81
N SER A 240 2.14 -18.53 -0.48
CA SER A 240 2.70 -19.29 0.64
C SER A 240 2.09 -18.88 1.97
N VAL A 241 2.04 -17.58 2.28
CA VAL A 241 1.45 -17.14 3.55
C VAL A 241 -0.06 -17.41 3.61
N LEU A 242 -0.80 -17.20 2.51
CA LEU A 242 -2.23 -17.50 2.45
C LEU A 242 -2.50 -18.99 2.69
N SER A 243 -1.66 -19.87 2.12
CA SER A 243 -1.74 -21.31 2.33
C SER A 243 -1.44 -21.69 3.79
N SER A 244 -0.48 -21.01 4.43
CA SER A 244 -0.19 -21.18 5.86
C SER A 244 -1.36 -20.78 6.75
N VAL A 245 -2.08 -19.69 6.42
CA VAL A 245 -3.31 -19.32 7.13
C VAL A 245 -4.39 -20.39 6.95
N GLN A 246 -4.60 -20.87 5.72
CA GLN A 246 -5.56 -21.93 5.44
C GLN A 246 -5.26 -23.19 6.26
N ASN A 247 -3.98 -23.62 6.27
CA ASN A 247 -3.51 -24.74 7.08
C ASN A 247 -3.72 -24.50 8.59
N ARG A 248 -3.54 -23.27 9.07
CA ARG A 248 -3.79 -22.93 10.47
C ARG A 248 -5.26 -23.09 10.83
N ILE A 249 -6.16 -22.68 9.95
CA ILE A 249 -7.62 -22.80 10.14
C ILE A 249 -8.07 -24.26 10.12
N THR A 250 -7.55 -25.09 9.21
CA THR A 250 -7.93 -26.52 9.13
C THR A 250 -7.50 -27.33 10.36
N LEU A 251 -6.46 -26.90 11.06
CA LEU A 251 -6.01 -27.50 12.32
C LEU A 251 -6.88 -27.12 13.53
N LEU A 252 -7.83 -26.18 13.39
CA LEU A 252 -8.76 -25.83 14.47
C LEU A 252 -9.81 -26.93 14.66
N LYS A 253 -9.93 -27.45 15.89
CA LYS A 253 -10.94 -28.46 16.24
C LYS A 253 -12.38 -27.99 16.01
N THR A 254 -12.63 -26.69 16.16
CA THR A 254 -13.97 -26.09 16.01
C THR A 254 -13.84 -24.69 15.43
N PRO A 255 -13.79 -24.55 14.10
CA PRO A 255 -13.69 -23.24 13.44
C PRO A 255 -14.93 -22.38 13.72
N SER A 256 -14.70 -21.15 14.16
CA SER A 256 -15.71 -20.11 14.33
C SER A 256 -16.28 -19.63 12.99
N LYS A 257 -17.32 -18.77 13.04
CA LYS A 257 -17.86 -18.12 11.84
C LYS A 257 -16.80 -17.27 11.13
N THR A 258 -15.99 -16.54 11.89
CA THR A 258 -14.92 -15.68 11.36
C THR A 258 -13.82 -16.51 10.71
N ASP A 259 -13.46 -17.67 11.27
CA ASP A 259 -12.46 -18.57 10.68
C ASP A 259 -12.92 -19.09 9.31
N LYS A 260 -14.20 -19.47 9.20
CA LYS A 260 -14.79 -19.94 7.93
C LYS A 260 -14.88 -18.83 6.89
N GLN A 261 -15.20 -17.60 7.31
CA GLN A 261 -15.20 -16.43 6.43
C GLN A 261 -13.80 -16.13 5.90
N LEU A 262 -12.79 -16.15 6.78
CA LEU A 262 -11.39 -15.96 6.41
C LEU A 262 -10.93 -17.05 5.42
N ALA A 263 -11.27 -18.32 5.67
CA ALA A 263 -10.95 -19.41 4.74
C ALA A 263 -11.55 -19.18 3.34
N GLY A 264 -12.81 -18.75 3.27
CA GLY A 264 -13.46 -18.43 1.99
C GLY A 264 -12.84 -17.21 1.28
N GLN A 265 -12.42 -16.20 2.04
CA GLN A 265 -11.68 -15.04 1.51
C GLN A 265 -10.34 -15.49 0.90
N ILE A 266 -9.60 -16.35 1.61
CA ILE A 266 -8.33 -16.91 1.15
C ILE A 266 -8.50 -17.75 -0.11
N ASP A 267 -9.50 -18.63 -0.17
CA ASP A 267 -9.75 -19.47 -1.35
C ASP A 267 -10.02 -18.60 -2.60
N THR A 268 -10.81 -17.54 -2.43
CA THR A 268 -11.11 -16.58 -3.49
C THR A 268 -9.83 -15.87 -3.97
N LEU A 269 -9.00 -15.41 -3.03
CA LEU A 269 -7.75 -14.72 -3.35
C LEU A 269 -6.73 -15.63 -4.03
N LEU A 270 -6.57 -16.86 -3.55
CA LEU A 270 -5.68 -17.86 -4.15
C LEU A 270 -6.11 -18.22 -5.58
N ALA A 271 -7.42 -18.34 -5.82
CA ALA A 271 -7.95 -18.58 -7.17
C ALA A 271 -7.62 -17.43 -8.12
N ARG A 272 -7.77 -16.17 -7.67
CA ARG A 272 -7.40 -14.97 -8.47
C ARG A 272 -5.91 -14.96 -8.82
N LEU A 273 -5.04 -15.19 -7.83
CA LEU A 273 -3.59 -15.26 -8.02
C LEU A 273 -3.16 -16.44 -8.92
N GLY A 274 -3.98 -17.50 -9.00
CA GLY A 274 -3.76 -18.65 -9.88
C GLY A 274 -4.13 -18.42 -11.34
N ASN A 275 -5.22 -17.70 -11.60
CA ASN A 275 -5.73 -17.48 -12.96
C ASN A 275 -4.93 -16.42 -13.72
N GLU A 276 -4.47 -15.36 -13.05
CA GLU A 276 -3.70 -14.26 -13.66
C GLU A 276 -2.32 -14.75 -14.16
N SER A 277 -1.74 -15.79 -13.54
CA SER A 277 -0.48 -16.40 -13.99
C SER A 277 -0.57 -17.21 -15.29
N ARG A 278 -1.79 -17.47 -15.81
CA ARG A 278 -2.00 -18.26 -17.04
C ARG A 278 -2.27 -17.42 -18.29
N GLU A 279 -2.81 -16.22 -18.15
CA GLU A 279 -3.17 -15.37 -19.31
C GLU A 279 -1.95 -14.76 -20.04
N GLU A 280 -0.78 -14.67 -19.39
CA GLU A 280 0.47 -14.27 -20.06
C GLU A 280 1.07 -15.36 -20.97
N SER A 281 0.62 -16.62 -20.86
CA SER A 281 1.13 -17.71 -21.70
C SER A 281 0.51 -17.76 -23.11
N THR A 282 -0.57 -17.00 -23.36
CA THR A 282 -1.30 -17.01 -24.64
C THR A 282 -0.98 -15.83 -25.57
N TYR A 283 -0.16 -14.86 -25.17
CA TYR A 283 0.26 -13.74 -26.03
C TYR A 283 1.66 -13.87 -26.65
N SER A 284 2.28 -15.04 -26.53
CA SER A 284 3.55 -15.36 -27.18
C SER A 284 3.32 -16.01 -28.55
N ILE A 285 3.68 -15.26 -29.60
CA ILE A 285 3.91 -15.66 -31.00
C ILE A 285 2.68 -15.59 -31.93
N GLY A 286 2.22 -14.36 -32.18
CA GLY A 286 1.74 -13.97 -33.51
C GLY A 286 2.93 -13.49 -34.34
N GLY A 287 3.72 -14.43 -34.86
CA GLY A 287 4.85 -14.14 -35.74
C GLY A 287 4.34 -13.54 -37.05
N PHE A 288 4.69 -12.28 -37.30
CA PHE A 288 4.75 -11.74 -38.65
C PHE A 288 5.93 -12.40 -39.37
N ILE A 289 5.63 -13.19 -40.40
CA ILE A 289 6.48 -13.38 -41.58
C ILE A 289 5.74 -12.71 -42.73
#